data_AF-A0A8T4LWP4-F1
#
_entry.id   AF-A0A8T4LWP4-F1
#
_cell.length_a   1.000
_cell.length_b   1.000
_cell.length_c   1.000
_cell.angle_alpha   90.00
_cell.angle_beta   90.00
_cell.angle_gamma   90.00
#
_symmetry.space_group_name_H-M   'P 1'
#
loop_
_entity.id
_entity.type
_entity.pdbx_description
1 polymer ?
#
loop_
_entity_poly.entity_id
_entity_poly.type
_entity_poly.pdbx_seq_one_letter_code
_entity_poly.pdbx_strand_id
1 'polypeptide(L)'
;MAKDENFNMCLEIPEEFQNLEPDKILSHAKEADTSGLISKEYIKLLKDIPRNIKVFFIAPNFIKNQEDVENGLANNILKILDDKKTFVILGNIHASKTPINLGNFKIITAGTILNQELKNKLFSINISPKKGKFYNFGVKEIKDSDDINFNKGFDYVLRIDRVSPCSLL
;
A
#
# COMPACT_ATOMS: atom_id res chain seq x y z
N MET A 1 -14.69 -12.66 -13.95
CA MET A 1 -15.52 -11.73 -13.15
C MET A 1 -14.75 -10.44 -12.83
N ALA A 2 -13.72 -10.40 -11.97
CA ALA A 2 -13.01 -9.13 -11.72
C ALA A 2 -12.20 -8.58 -12.92
N LYS A 3 -11.75 -9.45 -13.85
CA LYS A 3 -10.99 -9.05 -15.05
C LYS A 3 -11.80 -8.21 -16.05
N ASP A 4 -13.11 -8.28 -15.96
CA ASP A 4 -14.05 -7.63 -16.87
C ASP A 4 -14.60 -6.31 -16.30
N GLU A 5 -14.31 -6.01 -15.03
CA GLU A 5 -14.70 -4.75 -14.40
C GLU A 5 -13.69 -3.63 -14.72
N ASN A 6 -14.21 -2.43 -15.00
CA ASN A 6 -13.41 -1.22 -15.20
C ASN A 6 -13.22 -0.51 -13.86
N PHE A 7 -12.01 -0.55 -13.33
CA PHE A 7 -11.66 0.10 -12.07
C PHE A 7 -10.27 0.76 -12.16
N ASN A 8 -10.00 1.67 -11.23
CA ASN A 8 -8.69 2.28 -11.06
C ASN A 8 -7.93 1.50 -9.99
N MET A 9 -6.63 1.28 -10.19
CA MET A 9 -5.73 0.70 -9.19
C MET A 9 -4.66 1.72 -8.82
N CYS A 10 -4.43 1.92 -7.53
CA CYS A 10 -3.40 2.81 -7.01
C CYS A 10 -2.34 1.99 -6.27
N LEU A 11 -1.07 2.26 -6.58
CA LEU A 11 0.08 1.60 -5.95
C LEU A 11 1.00 2.65 -5.33
N GLU A 12 1.52 2.35 -4.14
CA GLU A 12 2.55 3.14 -3.46
C GLU A 12 3.91 2.97 -4.14
N ILE A 13 4.07 3.56 -5.34
CA ILE A 13 5.31 3.62 -6.10
C ILE A 13 5.66 5.10 -6.33
N PRO A 14 6.93 5.52 -6.19
CA PRO A 14 7.35 6.89 -6.49
C PRO A 14 7.11 7.31 -7.95
N GLU A 15 6.82 8.59 -8.18
CA GLU A 15 6.48 9.11 -9.51
C GLU A 15 7.65 8.98 -10.51
N GLU A 16 8.89 8.95 -10.04
CA GLU A 16 10.06 8.73 -10.93
C GLU A 16 9.98 7.42 -11.72
N PHE A 17 9.20 6.44 -11.24
CA PHE A 17 8.99 5.16 -11.92
C PHE A 17 7.77 5.17 -12.86
N GLN A 18 6.97 6.23 -12.89
CA GLN A 18 5.70 6.30 -13.65
C GLN A 18 5.89 6.20 -15.18
N ASN A 19 7.02 6.68 -15.69
CA ASN A 19 7.33 6.66 -17.12
C ASN A 19 8.17 5.46 -17.55
N LEU A 20 8.41 4.50 -16.63
CA LEU A 20 9.20 3.32 -16.91
C LEU A 20 8.30 2.14 -17.24
N GLU A 21 8.70 1.40 -18.27
CA GLU A 21 8.17 0.06 -18.51
C GLU A 21 8.37 -0.83 -17.26
N PRO A 22 7.44 -1.74 -16.91
CA PRO A 22 7.54 -2.56 -15.70
C PRO A 22 8.90 -3.25 -15.52
N ASP A 23 9.53 -3.70 -16.60
CA ASP A 23 10.86 -4.35 -16.55
C ASP A 23 12.00 -3.39 -16.23
N LYS A 24 11.84 -2.10 -16.54
CA LYS A 24 12.80 -1.05 -16.22
C LYS A 24 12.62 -0.52 -14.80
N ILE A 25 11.43 -0.67 -14.20
CA ILE A 25 11.19 -0.26 -12.81
C ILE A 25 12.13 -1.01 -11.86
N LEU A 26 12.32 -2.33 -12.03
CA LEU A 26 13.16 -3.11 -11.13
C LEU A 26 14.66 -2.75 -11.23
N SER A 27 15.15 -2.42 -12.43
CA SER A 27 16.54 -1.99 -12.60
C SER A 27 16.76 -0.61 -11.96
N HIS A 28 15.86 0.34 -12.20
CA HIS A 28 15.94 1.68 -11.61
C HIS A 28 15.78 1.64 -10.09
N ALA A 29 14.91 0.78 -9.54
CA ALA A 29 14.73 0.64 -8.10
C ALA A 29 16.00 0.14 -7.39
N LYS A 30 16.81 -0.69 -8.06
CA LYS A 30 18.12 -1.11 -7.54
C LYS A 30 19.13 0.03 -7.55
N GLU A 31 19.15 0.82 -8.61
CA GLU A 31 20.04 1.98 -8.75
C GLU A 31 19.68 3.09 -7.76
N ALA A 32 18.39 3.28 -7.47
CA ALA A 32 17.86 4.26 -6.52
C ALA A 32 17.90 3.81 -5.05
N ASP A 33 18.40 2.60 -4.75
CA ASP A 33 18.40 1.98 -3.41
C ASP A 33 17.00 1.87 -2.77
N THR A 34 15.95 1.73 -3.58
CA THR A 34 14.56 1.55 -3.15
C THR A 34 14.08 0.10 -3.29
N SER A 35 15.00 -0.83 -3.54
CA SER A 35 14.71 -2.24 -3.85
C SER A 35 13.85 -2.99 -2.81
N GLY A 36 13.80 -2.52 -1.56
CA GLY A 36 12.90 -3.05 -0.53
C GLY A 36 11.43 -2.69 -0.71
N LEU A 37 11.12 -1.68 -1.53
CA LEU A 37 9.77 -1.15 -1.78
C LEU A 37 9.17 -1.67 -3.10
N ILE A 38 10.00 -2.15 -4.02
CA ILE A 38 9.58 -2.62 -5.35
C ILE A 38 10.08 -4.05 -5.56
N SER A 39 9.16 -5.01 -5.67
CA SER A 39 9.48 -6.43 -5.82
C SER A 39 9.17 -6.99 -7.21
N LYS A 40 9.69 -8.19 -7.52
CA LYS A 40 9.35 -8.93 -8.75
C LYS A 40 7.84 -9.20 -8.84
N GLU A 41 7.18 -9.42 -7.72
CA GLU A 41 5.73 -9.62 -7.64
C GLU A 41 4.95 -8.34 -8.00
N TYR A 42 5.45 -7.16 -7.62
CA TYR A 42 4.91 -5.88 -8.10
C TYR A 42 5.01 -5.76 -9.62
N ILE A 43 6.17 -6.09 -10.20
CA ILE A 43 6.35 -6.06 -11.66
C ILE A 43 5.45 -7.07 -12.36
N LYS A 44 5.34 -8.28 -11.81
CA LYS A 44 4.45 -9.31 -12.33
C LYS A 44 2.98 -8.86 -12.27
N LEU A 45 2.55 -8.26 -11.16
CA LEU A 45 1.21 -7.70 -11.03
C LEU A 45 0.96 -6.65 -12.11
N LEU A 46 1.88 -5.69 -12.30
CA LEU A 46 1.76 -4.66 -13.36
C LEU A 46 1.64 -5.27 -14.77
N LYS A 47 2.35 -6.37 -15.05
CA LYS A 47 2.27 -7.08 -16.34
C LYS A 47 0.98 -7.86 -16.53
N ASP A 48 0.50 -8.48 -15.46
CA ASP A 48 -0.66 -9.37 -15.48
C ASP A 48 -1.99 -8.62 -15.35
N ILE A 49 -1.96 -7.33 -14.94
CA ILE A 49 -3.14 -6.48 -14.86
C ILE A 49 -3.75 -6.28 -16.26
N PRO A 50 -5.06 -6.56 -16.43
CA PRO A 50 -5.78 -6.26 -17.66
C PRO A 50 -5.64 -4.79 -18.11
N ARG A 51 -5.46 -4.57 -19.42
CA ARG A 51 -5.23 -3.22 -20.00
C ARG A 51 -6.37 -2.21 -19.77
N ASN A 52 -7.58 -2.70 -19.46
CA ASN A 52 -8.74 -1.86 -19.13
C ASN A 52 -8.68 -1.28 -17.70
N ILE A 53 -7.78 -1.77 -16.85
CA ILE A 53 -7.55 -1.22 -15.50
C ILE A 53 -6.49 -0.14 -15.62
N LYS A 54 -6.83 1.06 -15.16
CA LYS A 54 -5.88 2.17 -15.11
C LYS A 54 -5.10 2.10 -13.81
N VAL A 55 -3.78 2.01 -13.91
CA VAL A 55 -2.88 1.99 -12.76
C VAL A 55 -2.33 3.40 -12.52
N PHE A 56 -2.35 3.84 -11.27
CA PHE A 56 -1.84 5.12 -10.81
C PHE A 56 -0.79 4.89 -9.73
N PHE A 57 0.27 5.68 -9.76
CA PHE A 57 1.30 5.70 -8.73
C PHE A 57 1.04 6.89 -7.82
N ILE A 58 0.99 6.65 -6.52
CA ILE A 58 0.44 7.62 -5.55
C ILE A 58 1.44 8.09 -4.50
N ALA A 59 2.67 7.55 -4.49
CA ALA A 59 3.66 7.99 -3.50
C ALA A 59 4.09 9.45 -3.77
N PRO A 60 4.21 10.29 -2.74
CA PRO A 60 4.62 11.69 -2.91
C PRO A 60 6.11 11.83 -3.23
N ASN A 61 6.46 12.79 -4.10
CA ASN A 61 7.84 13.00 -4.57
C ASN A 61 8.75 13.71 -3.56
N PHE A 62 8.18 14.52 -2.67
CA PHE A 62 8.93 15.32 -1.71
C PHE A 62 8.45 15.00 -0.31
N ILE A 63 9.30 14.31 0.46
CA ILE A 63 9.00 13.84 1.80
C ILE A 63 10.01 14.46 2.76
N LYS A 64 9.58 15.33 3.66
CA LYS A 64 10.44 15.84 4.75
C LYS A 64 10.16 15.14 6.07
N ASN A 65 8.92 14.69 6.28
CA ASN A 65 8.49 14.01 7.49
C ASN A 65 7.33 13.04 7.20
N GLN A 66 6.90 12.28 8.22
CA GLN A 66 5.80 11.31 8.08
C GLN A 66 4.47 11.98 7.71
N GLU A 67 4.17 13.16 8.24
CA GLU A 67 2.92 13.87 7.97
C GLU A 67 2.81 14.27 6.49
N ASP A 68 3.91 14.68 5.86
CA ASP A 68 3.98 14.94 4.42
C ASP A 68 3.67 13.68 3.59
N VAL A 69 4.13 12.51 4.05
CA VAL A 69 3.83 11.22 3.40
C VAL A 69 2.33 10.95 3.42
N GLU A 70 1.73 10.98 4.60
CA GLU A 70 0.32 10.63 4.79
C GLU A 70 -0.61 11.60 4.04
N ASN A 71 -0.32 12.91 4.11
CA ASN A 71 -1.05 13.93 3.36
C ASN A 71 -0.86 13.78 1.86
N GLY A 72 0.36 13.52 1.40
CA GLY A 72 0.68 13.32 0.00
C GLY A 72 -0.08 12.13 -0.60
N LEU A 73 -0.03 10.98 0.08
CA LEU A 73 -0.77 9.77 -0.31
C LEU A 73 -2.28 10.04 -0.40
N ALA A 74 -2.87 10.61 0.66
CA ALA A 74 -4.30 10.91 0.69
C ALA A 74 -4.72 11.85 -0.44
N ASN A 75 -3.99 12.94 -0.63
CA ASN A 75 -4.28 13.93 -1.69
C ASN A 75 -4.16 13.33 -3.09
N ASN A 76 -3.15 12.50 -3.34
CA ASN A 76 -2.97 11.85 -4.63
C ASN A 76 -4.12 10.87 -4.91
N ILE A 77 -4.55 10.09 -3.91
CA ILE A 77 -5.71 9.20 -4.05
C ILE A 77 -6.97 10.01 -4.34
N LEU A 78 -7.25 11.08 -3.58
CA LEU A 78 -8.45 11.91 -3.77
C LEU A 78 -8.54 12.53 -5.17
N LYS A 79 -7.41 12.92 -5.77
CA LYS A 79 -7.34 13.44 -7.15
C LYS A 79 -7.70 12.40 -8.23
N ILE A 80 -7.53 11.11 -7.92
CA ILE A 80 -7.77 10.01 -8.86
C ILE A 80 -9.23 9.55 -8.81
N LEU A 81 -9.91 9.77 -7.69
CA LEU A 81 -11.29 9.32 -7.51
C LEU A 81 -12.19 9.93 -8.60
N ASP A 82 -12.86 9.04 -9.32
CA ASP A 82 -13.84 9.33 -10.35
C ASP A 82 -15.10 8.50 -10.11
N ASP A 83 -15.95 8.35 -11.13
CA ASP A 83 -17.17 7.55 -11.05
C ASP A 83 -16.91 6.03 -10.99
N LYS A 84 -15.65 5.58 -11.06
CA LYS A 84 -15.28 4.17 -10.98
C LYS A 84 -14.88 3.78 -9.57
N LYS A 85 -14.93 2.47 -9.32
CA LYS A 85 -14.27 1.89 -8.14
C LYS A 85 -12.76 2.13 -8.24
N THR A 86 -12.15 2.53 -7.12
CA THR A 86 -10.70 2.67 -7.00
C THR A 86 -10.19 1.74 -5.91
N PHE A 87 -9.26 0.86 -6.27
CA PHE A 87 -8.55 -0.02 -5.33
C PHE A 87 -7.18 0.55 -5.04
N VAL A 88 -6.83 0.68 -3.76
CA VAL A 88 -5.55 1.24 -3.34
C VAL A 88 -4.80 0.19 -2.52
N ILE A 89 -3.56 -0.10 -2.91
CA ILE A 89 -2.67 -1.00 -2.17
C ILE A 89 -1.61 -0.15 -1.46
N LEU A 90 -1.65 -0.18 -0.12
CA LEU A 90 -0.78 0.60 0.76
C LEU A 90 -0.20 -0.30 1.87
N GLY A 91 0.89 0.17 2.48
CA GLY A 91 1.28 -0.31 3.81
C GLY A 91 0.12 -0.21 4.82
N ASN A 92 0.00 -1.19 5.71
CA ASN A 92 -1.09 -1.26 6.70
C ASN A 92 -1.15 -0.02 7.61
N ILE A 93 0.00 0.56 7.99
CA ILE A 93 0.04 1.82 8.75
C ILE A 93 -0.70 2.94 7.99
N HIS A 94 -0.34 3.16 6.73
CA HIS A 94 -0.96 4.18 5.88
C HIS A 94 -2.46 3.92 5.66
N ALA A 95 -2.86 2.64 5.52
CA ALA A 95 -4.24 2.24 5.23
C ALA A 95 -5.19 2.32 6.45
N SER A 96 -4.68 2.43 7.68
CA SER A 96 -5.50 2.53 8.89
C SER A 96 -6.43 3.74 8.83
N LYS A 97 -7.71 3.57 9.17
CA LYS A 97 -8.71 4.65 9.29
C LYS A 97 -8.63 5.42 10.61
N THR A 98 -7.80 4.95 11.53
CA THR A 98 -7.58 5.56 12.84
C THR A 98 -6.14 6.01 12.98
N PRO A 99 -5.88 7.14 13.68
CA PRO A 99 -4.52 7.56 14.01
C PRO A 99 -3.74 6.47 14.75
N ILE A 100 -2.45 6.38 14.47
CA ILE A 100 -1.55 5.42 15.10
C ILE A 100 -0.66 6.15 16.11
N ASN A 101 -0.59 5.62 17.32
CA ASN A 101 0.29 6.15 18.37
C ASN A 101 1.56 5.29 18.44
N LEU A 102 2.71 5.90 18.18
CA LEU A 102 4.04 5.29 18.33
C LEU A 102 4.80 6.05 19.43
N GLY A 103 4.66 5.58 20.68
CA GLY A 103 5.19 6.28 21.84
C GLY A 103 4.55 7.66 22.00
N ASN A 104 5.36 8.72 21.99
CA ASN A 104 4.91 10.11 22.08
C ASN A 104 4.51 10.72 20.72
N PHE A 105 4.64 9.96 19.63
CA PHE A 105 4.32 10.42 18.29
C PHE A 105 2.96 9.90 17.85
N LYS A 106 2.10 10.79 17.37
CA LYS A 106 0.79 10.45 16.80
C LYS A 106 0.84 10.66 15.30
N ILE A 107 0.57 9.62 14.53
CA ILE A 107 0.51 9.65 13.07
C ILE A 107 -0.96 9.75 12.67
N ILE A 108 -1.32 10.84 11.98
CA ILE A 108 -2.58 10.92 11.23
C ILE A 108 -2.34 10.27 9.88
N THR A 109 -2.83 9.05 9.72
CA THR A 109 -2.58 8.21 8.54
C THR A 109 -3.38 8.68 7.32
N ALA A 110 -2.93 8.32 6.12
CA ALA A 110 -3.64 8.57 4.87
C ALA A 110 -5.06 7.99 4.92
N GLY A 111 -5.22 6.78 5.46
CA GLY A 111 -6.52 6.15 5.68
C GLY A 111 -7.41 6.93 6.66
N THR A 112 -6.84 7.61 7.67
CA THR A 112 -7.60 8.49 8.57
C THR A 112 -8.13 9.70 7.80
N ILE A 113 -7.27 10.34 7.00
CA ILE A 113 -7.64 11.51 6.18
C ILE A 113 -8.73 11.09 5.18
N LEU A 114 -8.51 10.01 4.44
CA LEU A 114 -9.48 9.48 3.48
C LEU A 114 -10.80 9.09 4.13
N ASN A 115 -10.79 8.56 5.35
CA ASN A 115 -12.02 8.21 6.05
C ASN A 115 -12.85 9.45 6.44
N GLN A 116 -12.19 10.56 6.78
CA GLN A 116 -12.87 11.84 7.06
C GLN A 116 -13.58 12.38 5.81
N GLU A 117 -12.90 12.31 4.66
CA GLU A 117 -13.39 12.81 3.37
C GLU A 117 -14.46 11.89 2.75
N LEU A 118 -14.20 10.59 2.70
CA LEU A 118 -15.02 9.61 1.96
C LEU A 118 -16.07 8.91 2.83
N LYS A 119 -15.86 8.85 4.14
CA LYS A 119 -16.80 8.25 5.11
C LYS A 119 -17.23 6.85 4.69
N ASN A 120 -18.52 6.63 4.50
CA ASN A 120 -19.12 5.35 4.10
C ASN A 120 -18.75 4.90 2.67
N LYS A 121 -18.06 5.73 1.89
CA LYS A 121 -17.54 5.36 0.56
C LYS A 121 -16.15 4.71 0.62
N LEU A 122 -15.50 4.72 1.78
CA LEU A 122 -14.21 4.05 1.98
C LEU A 122 -14.41 2.70 2.65
N PHE A 123 -13.86 1.65 2.04
CA PHE A 123 -13.75 0.33 2.65
C PHE A 123 -12.28 -0.09 2.73
N SER A 124 -11.79 -0.44 3.92
CA SER A 124 -10.40 -0.83 4.16
C SER A 124 -10.31 -2.27 4.67
N ILE A 125 -9.37 -3.01 4.10
CA ILE A 125 -9.09 -4.39 4.44
C ILE A 125 -7.65 -4.47 4.91
N ASN A 126 -7.44 -4.93 6.14
CA ASN A 126 -6.11 -5.29 6.62
C ASN A 126 -5.82 -6.75 6.27
N ILE A 127 -4.81 -6.97 5.43
CA ILE A 127 -4.30 -8.33 5.15
C ILE A 127 -3.21 -8.63 6.16
N SER A 128 -3.53 -9.47 7.15
CA SER A 128 -2.64 -9.77 8.26
C SER A 128 -2.25 -11.25 8.28
N PRO A 129 -0.95 -11.58 8.18
CA PRO A 129 -0.49 -12.95 8.36
C PRO A 129 -0.64 -13.42 9.80
N LYS A 130 -1.09 -14.66 9.98
CA LYS A 130 -1.11 -15.34 11.29
C LYS A 130 0.29 -15.75 11.74
N LYS A 131 1.14 -16.15 10.79
CA LYS A 131 2.52 -16.58 11.05
C LYS A 131 3.39 -16.46 9.81
N GLY A 132 4.69 -16.30 10.01
CA GLY A 132 5.67 -16.31 8.93
C GLY A 132 6.95 -15.57 9.29
N LYS A 133 7.85 -15.49 8.33
CA LYS A 133 9.07 -14.66 8.45
C LYS A 133 9.07 -13.69 7.28
N PHE A 134 9.28 -12.42 7.56
CA PHE A 134 9.51 -11.42 6.53
C PHE A 134 10.87 -10.76 6.71
N TYR A 135 11.44 -10.35 5.59
CA TYR A 135 12.67 -9.57 5.53
C TYR A 135 12.27 -8.12 5.29
N ASN A 136 12.18 -7.35 6.36
CA ASN A 136 12.05 -5.89 6.28
C ASN A 136 13.00 -5.28 7.32
N PHE A 137 14.14 -4.77 6.85
CA PHE A 137 15.25 -4.25 7.68
C PHE A 137 15.77 -5.23 8.76
N GLY A 138 15.78 -6.52 8.44
CA GLY A 138 16.13 -7.61 9.36
C GLY A 138 15.10 -8.73 9.32
N VAL A 139 15.46 -9.91 9.86
CA VAL A 139 14.50 -11.01 10.03
C VAL A 139 13.57 -10.65 11.17
N LYS A 140 12.29 -10.38 10.87
CA LYS A 140 11.23 -10.30 11.87
C LYS A 140 10.36 -11.55 11.74
N GLU A 141 10.34 -12.35 12.80
CA GLU A 141 9.41 -13.46 12.93
C GLU A 141 8.03 -12.90 13.28
N ILE A 142 7.03 -13.19 12.46
CA ILE A 142 5.63 -13.00 12.84
C ILE A 142 5.24 -14.18 13.69
N LYS A 143 5.22 -13.93 15.00
CA LYS A 143 4.43 -14.72 15.93
C LYS A 143 3.01 -14.17 15.88
N ASP A 144 2.03 -15.04 16.04
CA ASP A 144 0.61 -14.69 15.98
C ASP A 144 0.34 -13.48 16.89
N SER A 145 0.20 -12.30 16.27
CA SER A 145 -0.02 -11.06 16.99
C SER A 145 -1.41 -10.57 16.60
N ASP A 146 -2.38 -10.90 17.44
CA ASP A 146 -3.69 -10.28 17.41
C ASP A 146 -3.60 -8.90 18.09
N ASP A 147 -3.00 -7.93 17.39
CA ASP A 147 -3.13 -6.53 17.80
C ASP A 147 -4.56 -6.05 17.51
N ILE A 148 -5.45 -6.39 18.44
CA ILE A 148 -6.88 -6.06 18.40
C ILE A 148 -7.09 -4.55 18.26
N ASN A 149 -6.20 -3.73 18.82
CA ASN A 149 -6.35 -2.28 18.78
C ASN A 149 -5.97 -1.72 17.41
N PHE A 150 -4.88 -2.18 16.81
CA PHE A 150 -4.53 -1.81 15.44
C PHE A 150 -5.62 -2.23 14.44
N ASN A 151 -6.17 -3.44 14.62
CA ASN A 151 -7.21 -3.99 13.76
C ASN A 151 -8.53 -3.20 13.75
N LYS A 152 -8.82 -2.42 14.80
CA LYS A 152 -10.01 -1.52 14.83
C LYS A 152 -9.91 -0.38 13.81
N GLY A 153 -8.73 -0.14 13.23
CA GLY A 153 -8.52 0.82 12.15
C GLY A 153 -9.06 0.37 10.79
N PHE A 154 -9.66 -0.82 10.69
CA PHE A 154 -10.10 -1.40 9.41
C PHE A 154 -11.52 -1.94 9.49
N ASP A 155 -12.22 -1.95 8.35
CA ASP A 155 -13.58 -2.53 8.28
C ASP A 155 -13.54 -4.07 8.29
N TYR A 156 -12.46 -4.64 7.74
CA TYR A 156 -12.27 -6.08 7.71
C TYR A 156 -10.79 -6.45 7.89
N VAL A 157 -10.55 -7.55 8.59
CA VAL A 157 -9.21 -8.13 8.76
C VAL A 157 -9.19 -9.50 8.09
N LEU A 158 -8.49 -9.60 6.97
CA LEU A 158 -8.26 -10.85 6.28
C LEU A 158 -7.01 -11.53 6.87
N ARG A 159 -7.23 -12.65 7.57
CA ARG A 159 -6.13 -13.43 8.14
C ARG A 159 -5.63 -14.47 7.14
N ILE A 160 -4.36 -14.38 6.76
CA ILE A 160 -3.71 -15.35 5.88
C ILE A 160 -2.81 -16.30 6.69
N ASP A 161 -2.91 -17.60 6.43
CA ASP A 161 -2.28 -18.63 7.27
C ASP A 161 -0.75 -18.65 7.21
N ARG A 162 -0.18 -18.18 6.09
CA ARG A 162 1.26 -18.15 5.89
C ARG A 162 1.62 -17.03 4.93
N VAL A 163 2.65 -16.27 5.30
CA VAL A 163 3.45 -15.51 4.35
C VAL A 163 4.77 -16.23 4.17
N SER A 164 5.11 -16.55 2.92
CA SER A 164 6.48 -16.94 2.57
C SER A 164 7.28 -15.68 2.29
N PRO A 165 8.57 -15.64 2.67
CA PRO A 165 9.43 -14.56 2.22
C PRO A 165 9.41 -14.50 0.69
N CYS A 166 9.30 -13.31 0.12
CA CYS A 166 9.83 -13.03 -1.21
C CYS A 166 11.36 -12.98 -1.11
N SER A 167 11.98 -14.09 -0.70
CA SER A 167 13.44 -14.19 -0.70
C SER A 167 13.89 -14.39 -2.14
N LEU A 168 14.57 -13.38 -2.65
CA LEU A 168 15.47 -13.48 -3.79
C LEU A 168 16.44 -14.66 -3.54
N LEU A 169 16.32 -15.69 -4.38
CA LEU A 169 17.51 -16.34 -4.93
C LEU A 169 18.16 -15.36 -5.91
#